data_AF-A0A0J9XQJ9-F1
#
_entry.id   AF-A0A0J9XQJ9-F1
#
_cell.length_a   1.000
_cell.length_b   1.000
_cell.length_c   1.000
_cell.angle_alpha   90.00
_cell.angle_beta   90.00
_cell.angle_gamma   90.00
#
_symmetry.space_group_name_H-M   'P 1'
#
loop_
_entity.id
_entity.type
_entity.pdbx_description
1 polymer ?
#
loop_
_entity_poly.entity_id
_entity_poly.type
_entity_poly.pdbx_seq_one_letter_code
_entity_poly.pdbx_strand_id
1 'polypeptide(L)'
;MSDDEQKRYTSVVADCVKTSTELLNVAKEFCIQLQKEKERDGISFYEVKNRNLLAYTRDLIYLMYQMSIGNSIQGDPAIERLVYLRTVLERMRPIEHRMKSHVEKLILLASDVTSSNVKVCLFLFLPFSFSLYLFSKF
;
A
#
# COMPACT_ATOMS: atom_id res chain seq x y z
N MET A 1 -22.86 -36.13 41.43
CA MET A 1 -22.92 -35.10 40.38
C MET A 1 -23.82 -35.66 39.30
N SER A 2 -24.99 -35.05 39.09
CA SER A 2 -26.12 -35.66 38.40
C SER A 2 -25.93 -35.68 36.88
N ASP A 3 -26.22 -36.83 36.27
CA ASP A 3 -26.06 -37.12 34.83
C ASP A 3 -26.90 -36.16 33.95
N ASP A 4 -27.95 -35.56 34.51
CA ASP A 4 -28.84 -34.61 33.84
C ASP A 4 -28.28 -33.18 33.76
N GLU A 5 -27.45 -32.78 34.74
CA GLU A 5 -26.76 -31.50 34.70
C GLU A 5 -25.68 -31.53 33.61
N GLN A 6 -24.95 -32.64 33.51
CA GLN A 6 -23.92 -32.84 32.48
C GLN A 6 -24.53 -32.78 31.07
N LYS A 7 -25.71 -33.37 30.84
CA LYS A 7 -26.43 -33.29 29.56
C LYS A 7 -26.85 -31.86 29.22
N ARG A 8 -27.31 -31.08 30.19
CA ARG A 8 -27.67 -29.66 29.99
C ARG A 8 -26.46 -28.80 29.63
N TYR A 9 -25.34 -28.95 30.32
CA TYR A 9 -24.11 -28.23 29.98
C TYR A 9 -23.58 -28.62 28.58
N THR A 10 -23.63 -29.91 28.24
CA THR A 10 -23.17 -30.40 26.92
C THR A 10 -24.03 -29.86 25.78
N SER A 11 -25.35 -29.75 25.98
CA SER A 11 -26.27 -29.18 24.99
C SER A 11 -26.00 -27.70 24.72
N VAL A 12 -25.82 -26.90 25.79
CA VAL A 12 -25.56 -25.46 25.66
C VAL A 12 -24.22 -25.18 24.98
N VAL A 13 -23.20 -25.99 25.27
CA VAL A 13 -21.91 -25.90 24.58
C VAL A 13 -22.05 -26.25 23.10
N ALA A 14 -22.83 -27.29 22.75
CA ALA A 14 -23.06 -27.67 21.36
C ALA A 14 -23.77 -26.56 20.56
N ASP A 15 -24.75 -25.88 21.16
CA ASP A 15 -25.47 -24.80 20.49
C ASP A 15 -24.62 -23.52 20.35
N CYS A 16 -23.77 -23.24 21.34
CA CYS A 16 -22.78 -22.17 21.25
C CYS A 16 -21.77 -22.42 20.12
N VAL A 17 -21.28 -23.67 19.97
CA VAL A 17 -20.34 -24.06 18.92
C VAL A 17 -20.99 -23.96 17.53
N LYS A 18 -22.24 -24.44 17.35
CA LYS A 18 -22.97 -24.33 16.08
C LYS A 18 -23.12 -22.87 15.66
N THR A 19 -23.61 -22.03 16.59
CA THR A 19 -23.79 -20.59 16.37
C THR A 19 -22.46 -19.93 15.99
N SER A 20 -21.36 -20.27 16.69
CA SER A 20 -20.02 -19.78 16.36
C SER A 20 -19.56 -20.20 14.97
N THR A 21 -19.78 -21.45 14.57
CA THR A 21 -19.36 -21.93 13.24
C THR A 21 -20.15 -21.32 12.09
N GLU A 22 -21.45 -21.07 12.28
CA GLU A 22 -22.31 -20.39 11.31
C GLU A 22 -21.87 -18.93 11.12
N LEU A 23 -21.63 -18.21 12.22
CA LEU A 23 -21.07 -16.85 12.19
C LEU A 23 -19.74 -16.79 11.45
N LEU A 24 -18.86 -17.77 11.71
CA LEU A 24 -17.54 -17.85 11.09
C LEU A 24 -17.65 -18.14 9.58
N ASN A 25 -18.61 -18.99 9.18
CA ASN A 25 -18.85 -19.29 7.77
C ASN A 25 -19.43 -18.09 7.02
N VAL A 26 -20.39 -17.38 7.60
CA VAL A 26 -20.95 -16.14 7.03
C VAL A 26 -19.87 -15.05 6.91
N ALA A 27 -19.01 -14.90 7.91
CA ALA A 27 -17.89 -13.96 7.85
C ALA A 27 -16.89 -14.31 6.73
N LYS A 28 -16.60 -15.61 6.54
CA LYS A 28 -15.75 -16.08 5.42
C LYS A 28 -16.37 -15.79 4.07
N GLU A 29 -17.67 -16.07 3.90
CA GLU A 29 -18.38 -15.76 2.66
C GLU A 29 -18.40 -14.26 2.37
N PHE A 30 -18.61 -13.43 3.40
CA PHE A 30 -18.53 -11.97 3.29
C PHE A 30 -17.12 -11.49 2.88
N CYS A 31 -16.05 -12.06 3.46
CA CYS A 31 -14.68 -11.76 3.05
C CYS A 31 -14.40 -12.12 1.58
N ILE A 32 -14.93 -13.24 1.10
CA ILE A 32 -14.78 -13.67 -0.30
C ILE A 32 -15.55 -12.72 -1.24
N GLN A 33 -16.75 -12.28 -0.82
CA GLN A 33 -17.54 -11.31 -1.58
C GLN A 33 -16.83 -9.95 -1.69
N LEU A 34 -16.20 -9.48 -0.60
CA LEU A 34 -15.39 -8.25 -0.61
C LEU A 34 -14.16 -8.37 -1.52
N GLN A 35 -13.55 -9.55 -1.62
CA GLN A 35 -12.43 -9.78 -2.56
C GLN A 35 -12.89 -9.78 -4.02
N LYS A 36 -14.12 -10.19 -4.30
CA LYS A 36 -14.67 -10.27 -5.66
C LYS A 36 -14.92 -8.90 -6.30
N GLU A 37 -15.02 -7.85 -5.50
CA GLU A 37 -15.54 -6.56 -5.98
C GLU A 37 -14.53 -5.66 -6.71
N LYS A 38 -13.31 -6.12 -7.02
CA LYS A 38 -12.36 -5.28 -7.78
C LYS A 38 -11.29 -6.03 -8.58
N GLU A 39 -11.70 -6.95 -9.44
CA GLU A 39 -10.88 -7.36 -10.61
C GLU A 39 -11.36 -6.65 -11.89
N ARG A 40 -11.72 -5.36 -11.79
CA ARG A 40 -11.99 -4.55 -12.99
C ARG A 40 -10.69 -3.90 -13.43
N ASP A 41 -10.11 -4.49 -14.46
CA ASP A 41 -8.91 -4.07 -15.18
C ASP A 41 -7.65 -4.05 -14.29
N GLY A 42 -6.53 -4.54 -14.82
CA GLY A 42 -5.30 -4.72 -14.06
C GLY A 42 -4.89 -3.50 -13.21
N ILE A 43 -4.13 -3.76 -12.14
CA ILE A 43 -3.71 -2.73 -11.18
C ILE A 43 -3.06 -1.55 -11.92
N SER A 44 -3.61 -0.34 -11.73
CA SER A 44 -3.03 0.86 -12.33
C SER A 44 -1.63 1.10 -11.78
N PHE A 45 -0.68 1.47 -12.66
CA PHE A 45 0.69 1.81 -12.26
C PHE A 45 0.71 2.86 -11.13
N TYR A 46 -0.19 3.83 -11.19
CA TYR A 46 -0.30 4.87 -10.18
C TYR A 46 -0.85 4.35 -8.85
N GLU A 47 -1.72 3.33 -8.86
CA GLU A 47 -2.20 2.69 -7.64
C GLU A 47 -1.08 1.95 -6.92
N VAL A 48 -0.25 1.21 -7.67
CA VAL A 48 0.95 0.57 -7.12
C VAL A 48 1.90 1.61 -6.53
N LYS A 49 2.15 2.72 -7.24
CA LYS A 49 3.00 3.82 -6.73
C LYS A 49 2.46 4.41 -5.43
N ASN A 50 1.16 4.66 -5.35
CA ASN A 50 0.52 5.19 -4.14
C ASN A 50 0.64 4.21 -2.97
N ARG A 51 0.41 2.92 -3.20
CA ARG A 51 0.58 1.89 -2.16
C ARG A 51 2.02 1.82 -1.64
N ASN A 52 3.01 1.91 -2.53
CA ASN A 52 4.43 1.92 -2.15
C ASN A 52 4.81 3.18 -1.37
N LEU A 53 4.29 4.36 -1.76
CA LEU A 53 4.50 5.61 -1.02
C LEU A 53 3.88 5.55 0.37
N LEU A 54 2.67 5.01 0.51
CA LEU A 54 2.03 4.82 1.81
C LEU A 54 2.83 3.87 2.71
N ALA A 55 3.37 2.79 2.15
CA ALA A 55 4.26 1.88 2.87
C ALA A 55 5.54 2.58 3.33
N TYR A 56 6.17 3.35 2.45
CA TYR A 56 7.38 4.12 2.76
C TYR A 56 7.14 5.12 3.90
N THR A 57 6.04 5.88 3.83
CA THR A 57 5.68 6.86 4.88
C THR A 57 5.38 6.17 6.21
N ARG A 58 4.73 5.00 6.19
CA ARG A 58 4.47 4.22 7.42
C ARG A 58 5.76 3.79 8.10
N ASP A 59 6.68 3.16 7.37
CA ASP A 59 7.96 2.71 7.93
C ASP A 59 8.80 3.91 8.40
N LEU A 60 8.74 5.04 7.68
CA LEU A 60 9.41 6.28 8.08
C LEU A 60 8.84 6.84 9.39
N ILE A 61 7.51 6.95 9.53
CA ILE A 61 6.86 7.42 10.75
C ILE A 61 7.19 6.50 11.93
N TYR A 62 7.22 5.19 11.70
CA TYR A 62 7.62 4.22 12.73
C TYR A 62 9.05 4.47 13.22
N LEU A 63 10.01 4.70 12.32
CA LEU A 63 11.38 5.03 12.69
C LEU A 63 11.47 6.36 13.45
N MET A 64 10.73 7.39 13.01
CA MET A 64 10.66 8.68 13.71
C MET A 64 10.04 8.55 15.10
N TYR A 65 9.06 7.66 15.27
CA TYR A 65 8.50 7.34 16.57
C TYR A 65 9.52 6.65 17.48
N GLN A 66 10.29 5.68 16.96
CA GLN A 66 11.37 5.05 17.74
C GLN A 66 12.46 6.05 18.14
N MET A 67 12.81 6.98 17.24
CA MET A 67 13.69 8.12 17.54
C MET A 67 13.16 8.96 18.70
N SER A 68 11.85 9.23 18.71
CA SER A 68 11.23 10.08 19.72
C SER A 68 11.22 9.47 21.12
N ILE A 69 11.24 8.13 21.21
CA ILE A 69 11.34 7.39 22.48
C ILE A 69 12.80 7.30 22.96
N GLY A 70 13.77 7.59 22.10
CA GLY A 70 15.20 7.44 22.39
C GLY A 70 15.69 5.99 22.20
N ASN A 71 14.93 5.15 21.51
CA ASN A 71 15.35 3.79 21.19
C ASN A 71 16.38 3.81 20.05
N SER A 72 17.39 2.95 20.14
CA SER A 72 18.33 2.75 19.03
C SER A 72 17.62 2.11 17.86
N ILE A 73 17.83 2.69 16.68
CA ILE A 73 17.20 2.29 15.41
C ILE A 73 18.10 1.31 14.66
N GLN A 74 19.36 1.22 15.08
CA GLN A 74 20.40 0.47 14.40
C GLN A 74 20.11 -1.03 14.49
N GLY A 75 19.78 -1.63 13.35
CA GLY A 75 19.38 -3.05 13.24
C GLY A 75 17.87 -3.30 13.18
N ASP A 76 17.04 -2.25 13.17
CA ASP A 76 15.59 -2.44 13.00
C ASP A 76 15.26 -2.90 11.56
N PRO A 77 14.48 -3.99 11.38
CA PRO A 77 14.06 -4.44 10.04
C PRO A 77 13.27 -3.38 9.26
N ALA A 78 12.75 -2.34 9.91
CA ALA A 78 12.14 -1.18 9.25
C ALA A 78 13.11 -0.43 8.32
N ILE A 79 14.41 -0.38 8.65
CA ILE A 79 15.41 0.27 7.78
C ILE A 79 15.57 -0.51 6.47
N GLU A 80 15.69 -1.83 6.54
CA GLU A 80 15.85 -2.69 5.36
C GLU A 80 14.62 -2.59 4.44
N ARG A 81 13.41 -2.60 5.03
CA ARG A 81 12.16 -2.35 4.30
C ARG A 81 12.15 -0.98 3.63
N LEU A 82 12.62 0.06 4.31
CA LEU A 82 12.67 1.42 3.78
C LEU A 82 13.64 1.52 2.58
N VAL A 83 14.81 0.90 2.66
CA VAL A 83 15.79 0.85 1.57
C VAL A 83 15.25 0.05 0.37
N TYR A 84 14.57 -1.06 0.63
CA TYR A 84 13.89 -1.82 -0.42
C TYR A 84 12.82 -0.98 -1.13
N LEU A 85 11.91 -0.35 -0.37
CA LEU A 85 10.87 0.52 -0.90
C LEU A 85 11.45 1.69 -1.70
N ARG A 86 12.55 2.29 -1.23
CA ARG A 86 13.28 3.32 -1.97
C ARG A 86 13.82 2.80 -3.30
N THR A 87 14.39 1.60 -3.31
CA THR A 87 14.91 0.97 -4.53
C THR A 87 13.78 0.69 -5.53
N VAL A 88 12.63 0.20 -5.05
CA VAL A 88 11.44 -0.02 -5.89
C VAL A 88 10.94 1.31 -6.47
N LEU A 89 10.84 2.37 -5.67
CA LEU A 89 10.46 3.72 -6.13
C LEU A 89 11.43 4.26 -7.19
N GLU A 90 12.73 4.06 -7.00
CA GLU A 90 13.76 4.47 -7.97
C GLU A 90 13.58 3.74 -9.32
N ARG A 91 13.25 2.45 -9.28
CA ARG A 91 13.00 1.63 -10.48
C ARG A 91 11.69 1.99 -11.19
N MET A 92 10.72 2.55 -10.49
CA MET A 92 9.48 3.04 -11.10
C MET A 92 9.65 4.35 -11.87
N ARG A 93 10.65 5.19 -11.53
CA ARG A 93 10.90 6.48 -12.23
C ARG A 93 11.05 6.38 -13.75
N PRO A 94 11.86 5.48 -14.33
CA PRO A 94 11.97 5.37 -15.79
C PRO A 94 10.63 5.01 -16.45
N ILE A 95 9.80 4.19 -15.82
CA ILE A 95 8.48 3.79 -16.34
C ILE A 95 7.54 5.00 -16.37
N GLU A 96 7.53 5.78 -15.29
CA GLU A 96 6.75 7.02 -15.21
C GLU A 96 7.16 8.02 -16.28
N HIS A 97 8.48 8.18 -16.52
CA HIS A 97 8.98 9.04 -17.60
C HIS A 97 8.50 8.56 -18.97
N ARG A 98 8.58 7.26 -19.25
CA ARG A 98 8.11 6.71 -20.53
C ARG A 98 6.62 6.98 -20.71
N MET A 99 5.81 6.71 -19.70
CA MET A 99 4.36 6.93 -19.76
C MET A 99 4.02 8.40 -19.97
N LYS A 100 4.69 9.31 -19.26
CA LYS A 100 4.53 10.75 -19.45
C LYS A 100 4.82 11.15 -20.90
N SER A 101 5.93 10.68 -21.47
CA SER A 101 6.26 10.97 -22.86
C SER A 101 5.24 10.42 -23.85
N HIS A 102 4.55 9.32 -23.54
CA HIS A 102 3.48 8.79 -24.41
C HIS A 102 2.23 9.66 -24.33
N VAL A 103 1.84 10.08 -23.11
CA VAL A 103 0.72 11.01 -22.89
C VAL A 103 0.98 12.35 -23.59
N GLU A 104 2.18 12.91 -23.45
CA GLU A 104 2.58 14.15 -24.12
C GLU A 104 2.46 14.05 -25.65
N LYS A 105 2.90 12.94 -26.26
CA LYS A 105 2.74 12.71 -27.70
C LYS A 105 1.28 12.62 -28.12
N LEU A 106 0.43 11.94 -27.34
CA LEU A 106 -1.00 11.84 -27.63
C LEU A 106 -1.69 13.20 -27.53
N ILE A 107 -1.33 14.01 -26.53
CA ILE A 107 -1.81 15.39 -26.40
C ILE A 107 -1.35 16.23 -27.60
N LEU A 108 -0.09 16.13 -27.99
CA LEU A 108 0.46 16.83 -29.14
C LEU A 108 -0.28 16.46 -30.44
N LEU A 109 -0.50 15.16 -30.69
CA LEU A 109 -1.26 14.68 -31.85
C LEU A 109 -2.72 15.17 -31.85
N ALA A 110 -3.36 15.21 -30.68
CA ALA A 110 -4.71 15.74 -30.54
C ALA A 110 -4.76 17.27 -30.73
N SER A 111 -3.71 17.99 -30.29
CA SER A 111 -3.60 19.45 -30.41
C SER A 111 -3.08 19.91 -31.77
N ASP A 112 -2.35 19.08 -32.52
CA ASP A 112 -1.91 19.39 -33.89
C ASP A 112 -3.08 19.39 -34.89
N VAL A 113 -4.21 18.76 -34.53
CA VAL A 113 -5.50 18.96 -35.22
C VAL A 113 -6.02 20.40 -35.03
N THR A 114 -5.47 21.16 -34.07
CA THR A 114 -5.86 22.54 -33.74
C THR A 114 -4.63 23.44 -33.45
N SER A 115 -3.77 23.65 -34.44
CA SER A 115 -2.88 24.83 -34.59
C SER A 115 -1.86 25.15 -33.47
N SER A 116 -0.58 24.92 -33.79
CA SER A 116 0.64 25.64 -33.35
C SER A 116 0.70 26.30 -31.96
N ASN A 117 1.74 25.89 -31.20
CA ASN A 117 2.48 26.71 -30.22
C ASN A 117 1.94 26.75 -28.77
N VAL A 118 2.28 25.77 -27.93
CA VAL A 118 2.38 25.99 -26.47
C VAL A 118 3.54 25.21 -25.88
N LYS A 119 4.58 25.94 -25.44
CA LYS A 119 5.59 25.45 -24.50
C LYS A 119 4.90 25.14 -23.17
N VAL A 120 4.40 23.92 -22.98
CA VAL A 120 4.05 23.44 -21.64
C VAL A 120 5.36 23.01 -20.99
N CYS A 121 6.08 24.02 -20.51
CA CYS A 121 7.37 23.86 -19.85
C CYS A 121 7.16 23.03 -18.58
N LEU A 122 7.82 21.90 -18.59
CA LEU A 122 7.94 20.82 -17.62
C LEU A 122 8.45 21.29 -16.24
N PHE A 123 7.77 22.22 -15.57
CA PHE A 123 8.07 22.60 -14.19
C PHE A 123 7.49 21.54 -13.23
N LEU A 124 8.16 20.40 -13.14
CA LEU A 124 8.06 19.47 -12.01
C LEU A 124 9.30 18.55 -12.02
N PHE A 125 10.47 19.17 -12.05
CA PHE A 125 11.73 18.54 -11.68
C PHE A 125 12.32 19.36 -10.53
N LEU A 126 11.70 19.26 -9.35
CA LEU A 126 12.46 19.42 -8.12
C LEU A 126 13.01 18.03 -7.78
N PRO A 127 14.32 17.80 -7.94
CA PRO A 127 14.90 16.54 -7.56
C PRO A 127 14.93 16.49 -6.03
N PHE A 128 14.16 15.56 -5.45
CA PHE A 128 14.24 15.17 -4.04
C PHE A 128 15.57 14.45 -3.69
N SER A 129 16.67 14.82 -4.38
CA SER A 129 18.01 14.26 -4.17
C SER A 129 18.67 14.77 -2.89
N PHE A 130 18.05 15.70 -2.14
CA PHE A 130 18.66 16.24 -0.92
C PHE A 130 18.42 15.39 0.34
N SER A 131 17.50 14.42 0.32
CA SER A 131 17.11 13.69 1.54
C SER A 131 17.95 12.43 1.86
N LEU A 132 19.03 12.14 1.13
CA LEU A 132 19.93 11.01 1.50
C LEU A 132 21.20 11.48 2.22
N TYR A 133 21.52 12.78 2.21
CA TYR A 133 22.73 13.27 2.88
C TYR A 133 22.56 13.51 4.39
N LEU A 134 21.32 13.53 4.90
CA LEU A 134 21.05 13.80 6.32
C LEU A 134 21.04 12.55 7.22
N PHE A 135 20.94 11.34 6.65
CA PHE A 135 20.79 10.10 7.43
C PHE A 135 22.09 9.30 7.60
N SER A 136 23.19 9.74 6.99
CA SER A 136 24.52 9.10 7.14
C SER A 136 25.36 9.73 8.27
N LYS A 137 24.83 10.71 9.01
CA LYS A 137 25.58 11.45 10.03
C LYS A 137 24.89 11.56 11.40
N PHE A 138 23.90 10.71 11.66
CA PHE A 138 23.32 10.51 12.99
C PHE A 138 23.24 9.02 13.30
#